data_AF-A0A921G960-F1
#
_entry.id   AF-A0A921G960-F1
#
_cell.length_a   1.000
_cell.length_b   1.000
_cell.length_c   1.000
_cell.angle_alpha   90.00
_cell.angle_beta   90.00
_cell.angle_gamma   90.00
#
_symmetry.space_group_name_H-M   'P 1'
#
loop_
_entity.id
_entity.type
_entity.pdbx_description
1 polymer ?
#
loop_
_entity_poly.entity_id
_entity_poly.type
_entity_poly.pdbx_seq_one_letter_code
_entity_poly.pdbx_strand_id
1 'polypeptide(L)' 'MKKERIDVLLVEQGFFDSREKAKRAIMAGIVHDDYDIIDKPGTKIPIDS' A
#
# COMPACT_ATOMS: atom_id res chain seq x y z
N MET A 1 -10.73 -8.40 -11.94
CA MET A 1 -10.08 -8.08 -10.65
C MET A 1 -10.02 -6.59 -10.48
N LYS A 2 -10.62 -6.05 -9.42
CA LYS A 2 -10.48 -4.63 -9.07
C LYS A 2 -9.05 -4.42 -8.55
N LYS A 3 -8.40 -3.34 -8.99
CA LYS A 3 -7.06 -2.95 -8.51
C LYS A 3 -7.13 -1.55 -7.92
N GLU A 4 -6.44 -1.34 -6.80
CA GLU A 4 -6.32 -0.04 -6.15
C GLU A 4 -4.86 0.26 -5.82
N ARG A 5 -4.52 1.53 -5.69
CA ARG A 5 -3.20 1.95 -5.22
C ARG A 5 -3.00 1.51 -3.78
N ILE A 6 -1.82 0.94 -3.51
CA ILE A 6 -1.43 0.51 -2.17
C ILE A 6 -1.53 1.64 -1.13
N ASP A 7 -1.19 2.89 -1.49
CA ASP A 7 -1.27 4.04 -0.56
C ASP A 7 -2.71 4.41 -0.15
N VAL A 8 -3.68 4.08 -0.99
CA VAL A 8 -5.11 4.24 -0.71
C VAL A 8 -5.61 3.04 0.09
N LEU A 9 -5.32 1.83 -0.39
CA LEU A 9 -5.79 0.60 0.21
C LEU A 9 -5.38 0.47 1.68
N LEU A 10 -4.13 0.82 2.01
CA LEU A 10 -3.63 0.77 3.39
C LEU A 10 -4.37 1.73 4.34
N VAL A 11 -4.89 2.84 3.83
CA VAL A 11 -5.69 3.79 4.62
C VAL A 11 -7.12 3.27 4.75
N GLU A 12 -7.71 2.80 3.65
CA GLU A 12 -9.08 2.23 3.65
C GLU A 12 -9.19 0.99 4.54
N GLN A 13 -8.13 0.19 4.64
CA GLN A 13 -8.03 -0.98 5.54
C GLN A 13 -7.65 -0.62 6.99
N GLY A 14 -7.39 0.66 7.29
CA GLY A 14 -7.11 1.13 8.64
C GLY A 14 -5.69 0.90 9.15
N PHE A 15 -4.73 0.55 8.29
CA PHE A 15 -3.32 0.42 8.69
C PHE A 15 -2.64 1.77 8.95
N PHE A 16 -3.11 2.84 8.29
CA PHE A 16 -2.61 4.20 8.49
C PHE A 16 -3.74 5.22 8.52
N ASP A 17 -3.60 6.22 9.39
CA ASP A 17 -4.60 7.30 9.53
C ASP A 17 -4.65 8.27 8.34
N SER A 18 -3.65 8.24 7.46
CA SER A 18 -3.59 9.13 6.29
C SER A 18 -2.72 8.58 5.18
N ARG A 19 -2.99 9.03 3.95
CA ARG A 19 -2.21 8.67 2.77
C ARG A 19 -0.75 9.08 2.88
N GLU A 20 -0.46 10.23 3.47
CA GLU A 20 0.91 10.71 3.71
C GLU A 20 1.68 9.82 4.69
N LYS A 21 1.02 9.19 5.67
CA LYS A 21 1.65 8.18 6.53
C LYS A 21 1.92 6.90 5.75
N ALA A 22 0.94 6.39 4.99
CA ALA A 22 1.10 5.21 4.16
C ALA A 22 2.25 5.35 3.14
N LYS A 23 2.30 6.47 2.40
CA LYS A 23 3.39 6.76 1.45
C LYS A 23 4.78 6.68 2.10
N ARG A 24 4.94 7.24 3.29
CA ARG A 24 6.23 7.21 4.01
C ARG A 24 6.62 5.80 4.42
N ALA A 25 5.66 4.99 4.89
CA ALA A 25 5.93 3.61 5.26
C ALA A 25 6.35 2.75 4.05
N ILE A 26 5.68 2.94 2.91
CA ILE A 26 6.01 2.29 1.64
C ILE A 26 7.43 2.68 1.20
N MET A 27 7.74 3.97 1.15
CA MET A 27 9.08 4.45 0.76
C MET A 27 10.18 4.04 1.75
N ALA A 28 9.83 3.79 3.02
CA ALA A 28 10.74 3.26 4.03
C ALA A 28 10.92 1.73 3.93
N GLY A 29 10.24 1.05 2.99
CA GLY A 29 10.32 -0.40 2.82
C GLY A 29 9.61 -1.21 3.89
N ILE A 30 8.69 -0.59 4.65
CA ILE A 30 7.93 -1.26 5.72
C ILE A 30 6.77 -2.07 5.13
N VAL A 31 6.28 -1.69 3.95
CA VAL A 31 5.18 -2.36 3.28
C VAL A 31 5.74 -3.33 2.25
N HIS A 32 5.34 -4.59 2.37
CA HIS A 32 5.72 -5.68 1.49
C HIS A 32 4.53 -6.61 1.29
N ASP A 33 4.52 -7.36 0.20
CA ASP A 33 3.68 -8.54 0.08
C ASP A 33 4.47 -9.79 0.55
N ASP A 34 3.97 -10.99 0.24
CA ASP A 34 4.61 -12.24 0.66
C ASP A 34 5.96 -12.49 -0.03
N TYR A 35 6.26 -11.79 -1.13
CA TYR A 35 7.41 -12.06 -1.99
C TYR A 35 8.36 -10.86 -2.12
N ASP A 36 7.82 -9.64 -2.16
CA ASP A 36 8.57 -8.43 -2.51
C ASP A 36 8.17 -7.20 -1.68
N ILE A 37 9.14 -6.29 -1.50
CA ILE A 37 8.90 -4.98 -0.90
C ILE A 37 8.18 -4.09 -1.93
N ILE A 38 7.12 -3.42 -1.51
CA ILE A 38 6.45 -2.42 -2.34
C ILE A 38 7.12 -1.07 -2.07
N ASP A 39 7.89 -0.57 -3.05
CA ASP A 39 8.68 0.66 -2.93
C ASP A 39 7.96 1.92 -3.45
N LYS A 40 6.89 1.74 -4.23
CA LYS A 40 6.15 2.80 -4.92
C LYS A 40 4.74 2.95 -4.37
N PRO A 41 4.39 4.10 -3.75
CA PRO A 41 3.06 4.30 -3.19
C PRO A 41 1.91 4.26 -4.22
N GLY A 42 2.22 4.55 -5.49
CA GLY A 42 1.25 4.49 -6.59
C GLY A 42 1.05 3.10 -7.20
N THR A 43 1.73 2.06 -6.70
CA THR A 43 1.59 0.69 -7.21
C THR A 43 0.16 0.21 -7.04
N LYS A 44 -0.45 -0.24 -8.14
CA LYS A 44 -1.81 -0.79 -8.13
C LYS A 44 -1.78 -2.28 -7.87
N ILE A 45 -2.36 -2.70 -6.75
CA ILE A 45 -2.47 -4.11 -6.34
C ILE A 45 -3.91 -4.60 -6.42
N PRO A 46 -4.15 -5.92 -6.61
CA PRO A 46 -5.47 -6.52 -6.45
C PRO A 46 -6.09 -6.19 -5.09
N ILE A 47 -7.39 -5.90 -5.06
CA ILE A 47 -8.13 -5.66 -3.81
C ILE A 47 -8.62 -6.98 -3.20
N ASP A 48 -8.83 -7.98 -4.05
CA ASP A 48 -9.31 -9.32 -3.67
C ASP A 48 -8.24 -10.32 -4.12
N SER A 49 -7.58 -10.97 -3.17
CA SER A 49 -6.73 -12.15 -3.36
C SER A 49 -6.92 -13.09 -2.19
#